data_AF-A0A8T4Y0X5-F1
#
_entry.id   AF-A0A8T4Y0X5-F1
#
_cell.length_a   1.000
_cell.length_b   1.000
_cell.length_c   1.000
_cell.angle_alpha   90.00
_cell.angle_beta   90.00
_cell.angle_gamma   90.00
#
_symmetry.space_group_name_H-M   'P 1'
#
loop_
_entity.id
_entity.type
_entity.pdbx_description
1 polymer ?
#
loop_
_entity_poly.entity_id
_entity_poly.type
_entity_poly.pdbx_seq_one_letter_code
_entity_poly.pdbx_strand_id
1 'polypeptide(L)'
;MDPKGLGPASSTFSGPYGLIHSEPYSAYMFKKLIRSEVMQKARKWASIVVGGSGAWQLNIDDMKKLGIDVLFIGEAEEEIPRLFKKLIEDCRPEKPMIVTANQSHSIPRIKGATICGLIEISRGCGRGCRFCAPTMRILRHKPLEDILHDVKVNVEAGQKNICLHAEDVLQYGGTAFKKRPDLVFKLFSSVISIDGVKFVSRN
;
A
#
# COMPACT_ATOMS: atom_id res chain seq x y z
N MET A 1 -2.46 -6.46 -1.14
CA MET A 1 -3.23 -7.73 -1.16
C MET A 1 -2.89 -8.47 -2.44
N ASP A 2 -2.77 -9.79 -2.38
CA ASP A 2 -2.33 -10.68 -3.47
C ASP A 2 -3.51 -11.59 -3.89
N PRO A 3 -4.46 -11.09 -4.69
CA PRO A 3 -5.77 -11.70 -4.89
C PRO A 3 -5.75 -13.04 -5.65
N LYS A 4 -4.72 -13.29 -6.48
CA LYS A 4 -4.53 -14.57 -7.19
C LYS A 4 -3.38 -15.39 -6.63
N GLY A 5 -2.68 -14.89 -5.62
CA GLY A 5 -1.54 -15.62 -5.05
C GLY A 5 -0.34 -15.68 -5.99
N LEU A 6 -0.22 -14.73 -6.91
CA LEU A 6 0.86 -14.66 -7.90
C LEU A 6 2.04 -13.79 -7.42
N GLY A 7 1.97 -13.29 -6.19
CA GLY A 7 3.11 -12.60 -5.58
C GLY A 7 4.28 -13.57 -5.35
N PRO A 8 5.55 -13.11 -5.38
CA PRO A 8 6.71 -13.98 -5.30
C PRO A 8 6.69 -14.96 -4.14
N ALA A 9 6.36 -14.50 -2.92
CA ALA A 9 6.26 -15.38 -1.76
C ALA A 9 5.15 -16.43 -1.93
N SER A 10 3.96 -16.00 -2.36
CA SER A 10 2.81 -16.89 -2.54
C SER A 10 3.08 -17.95 -3.60
N SER A 11 3.65 -17.58 -4.74
CA SER A 11 3.94 -18.51 -5.85
C SER A 11 5.14 -19.43 -5.59
N THR A 12 6.07 -19.02 -4.72
CA THR A 12 7.18 -19.89 -4.29
C THR A 12 6.70 -20.96 -3.31
N PHE A 13 5.91 -20.59 -2.30
CA PHE A 13 5.47 -21.54 -1.28
C PHE A 13 4.25 -22.36 -1.72
N SER A 14 3.37 -21.78 -2.54
CA SER A 14 2.11 -22.41 -2.92
C SER A 14 1.76 -22.17 -4.40
N GLY A 15 0.76 -22.90 -4.90
CA GLY A 15 0.29 -22.80 -6.27
C GLY A 15 0.87 -23.88 -7.20
N PRO A 16 0.59 -23.81 -8.51
CA PRO A 16 0.93 -24.88 -9.45
C PRO A 16 2.43 -25.20 -9.51
N TYR A 17 3.27 -24.17 -9.32
CA TYR A 17 4.72 -24.24 -9.41
C TYR A 17 5.43 -24.05 -8.05
N GLY A 18 4.68 -23.93 -6.96
CA GLY A 18 5.22 -23.73 -5.62
C GLY A 18 5.60 -25.04 -4.94
N LEU A 19 6.23 -24.94 -3.76
CA LEU A 19 6.57 -26.09 -2.91
C LEU A 19 5.34 -26.91 -2.51
N ILE A 20 4.20 -26.24 -2.29
CA ILE A 20 2.93 -26.86 -1.94
C ILE A 20 1.96 -26.65 -3.09
N HIS A 21 1.50 -27.73 -3.73
CA HIS A 21 0.56 -27.69 -4.85
C HIS A 21 -0.89 -27.45 -4.41
N SER A 22 -1.10 -26.42 -3.60
CA SER A 22 -2.40 -25.97 -3.12
C SER A 22 -2.62 -24.50 -3.47
N GLU A 23 -3.86 -24.05 -3.37
CA GLU A 23 -4.16 -22.63 -3.50
C GLU A 23 -3.38 -21.80 -2.46
N PRO A 24 -2.72 -20.70 -2.86
CA PRO A 24 -2.09 -19.79 -1.91
C PRO A 24 -3.10 -19.20 -0.93
N TYR A 25 -2.70 -19.10 0.34
CA TYR A 25 -3.58 -18.64 1.43
C TYR A 25 -4.15 -17.23 1.18
N SER A 26 -3.35 -16.33 0.59
CA SER A 26 -3.77 -14.98 0.21
C SER A 26 -4.94 -14.98 -0.78
N ALA A 27 -4.86 -15.81 -1.82
CA ALA A 27 -5.91 -15.97 -2.83
C ALA A 27 -7.18 -16.58 -2.23
N TYR A 28 -7.03 -17.62 -1.40
CA TYR A 28 -8.15 -18.22 -0.68
C TYR A 28 -8.87 -17.20 0.20
N MET A 29 -8.14 -16.46 1.04
CA MET A 29 -8.71 -15.46 1.95
C MET A 29 -9.37 -14.31 1.20
N PHE A 30 -8.80 -13.86 0.07
CA PHE A 30 -9.43 -12.86 -0.78
C PHE A 30 -10.78 -13.34 -1.32
N LYS A 31 -10.83 -14.54 -1.90
CA LYS A 31 -12.09 -15.11 -2.40
C LYS A 31 -13.10 -15.33 -1.27
N LYS A 32 -12.65 -15.78 -0.10
CA LYS A 32 -13.50 -15.97 1.09
C LYS A 32 -14.12 -14.65 1.53
N LEU A 33 -13.34 -13.56 1.58
CA LEU A 33 -13.85 -12.23 1.90
C LEU A 33 -14.90 -11.77 0.88
N ILE A 34 -14.57 -11.82 -0.41
CA ILE A 34 -15.48 -11.37 -1.49
C ILE A 34 -16.78 -12.18 -1.48
N ARG A 35 -16.73 -13.48 -1.22
CA ARG A 35 -17.91 -14.37 -1.16
C ARG A 35 -18.64 -14.35 0.17
N SER A 36 -18.15 -13.63 1.17
CA SER A 36 -18.81 -13.55 2.47
C SER A 36 -20.20 -12.93 2.37
N GLU A 37 -21.10 -13.33 3.25
CA GLU A 37 -22.48 -12.83 3.27
C GLU A 37 -22.54 -11.31 3.42
N VAL A 38 -21.66 -10.74 4.25
CA VAL A 38 -21.52 -9.29 4.45
C VAL A 38 -21.23 -8.60 3.12
N MET A 39 -20.25 -9.10 2.37
CA MET A 39 -19.92 -8.54 1.06
C MET A 39 -21.06 -8.75 0.06
N GLN A 40 -21.67 -9.93 -0.01
CA GLN A 40 -22.77 -10.20 -0.94
C GLN A 40 -24.02 -9.34 -0.66
N LYS A 41 -24.29 -9.01 0.62
CA LYS A 41 -25.35 -8.05 0.99
C LYS A 41 -24.98 -6.62 0.61
N ALA A 42 -23.76 -6.17 0.92
CA ALA A 42 -23.29 -4.83 0.60
C ALA A 42 -23.38 -4.54 -0.91
N ARG A 43 -23.06 -5.54 -1.74
CA ARG A 43 -23.14 -5.45 -3.21
C ARG A 43 -24.49 -5.09 -3.79
N LYS A 44 -25.58 -5.23 -3.04
CA LYS A 44 -26.92 -4.86 -3.52
C LYS A 44 -27.10 -3.34 -3.59
N TRP A 45 -26.32 -2.58 -2.83
CA TRP A 45 -26.47 -1.14 -2.68
C TRP A 45 -25.14 -0.37 -2.72
N ALA A 46 -24.01 -1.05 -2.73
CA ALA A 46 -22.67 -0.46 -2.77
C ALA A 46 -21.83 -1.03 -3.92
N SER A 47 -20.97 -0.17 -4.47
CA SER A 47 -19.95 -0.53 -5.46
C SER A 47 -18.76 -1.21 -4.77
N ILE A 48 -18.25 -2.29 -5.37
CA ILE A 48 -17.07 -3.00 -4.88
C ILE A 48 -15.83 -2.52 -5.65
N VAL A 49 -14.98 -1.78 -4.94
CA VAL A 49 -13.70 -1.31 -5.46
C VAL A 49 -12.57 -2.15 -4.86
N VAL A 50 -11.72 -2.71 -5.71
CA VAL A 50 -10.52 -3.45 -5.30
C VAL A 50 -9.29 -2.68 -5.73
N GLY A 51 -8.34 -2.50 -4.81
CA GLY A 51 -7.07 -1.83 -5.07
C GLY A 51 -5.90 -2.47 -4.33
N GLY A 52 -4.76 -1.78 -4.35
CA GLY A 52 -3.52 -2.20 -3.69
C GLY A 52 -2.54 -2.91 -4.62
N SER A 53 -1.38 -3.27 -4.07
CA SER A 53 -0.20 -3.69 -4.84
C SER A 53 -0.36 -4.94 -5.71
N GLY A 54 -1.33 -5.80 -5.45
CA GLY A 54 -1.63 -6.99 -6.27
C GLY A 54 -2.89 -6.86 -7.13
N ALA A 55 -3.51 -5.67 -7.21
CA ALA A 55 -4.71 -5.44 -8.02
C ALA A 55 -4.49 -5.81 -9.49
N TRP A 56 -3.28 -5.58 -10.02
CA TRP A 56 -2.87 -5.91 -11.39
C TRP A 56 -3.05 -7.39 -11.77
N GLN A 57 -3.22 -8.29 -10.81
CA GLN A 57 -3.42 -9.71 -11.08
C GLN A 57 -4.82 -10.01 -11.63
N LEU A 58 -5.80 -9.14 -11.35
CA LEU A 58 -7.19 -9.32 -11.76
C LEU A 58 -7.42 -8.69 -13.13
N ASN A 59 -8.17 -9.39 -13.97
CA ASN A 59 -8.67 -8.89 -15.24
C ASN A 59 -10.20 -8.72 -15.21
N ILE A 60 -10.78 -8.23 -16.32
CA ILE A 60 -12.23 -8.00 -16.42
C ILE A 60 -13.04 -9.29 -16.19
N ASP A 61 -12.56 -10.45 -16.62
CA ASP A 61 -13.28 -11.71 -16.43
C ASP A 61 -13.26 -12.16 -14.97
N ASP A 62 -12.11 -12.00 -14.29
CA ASP A 62 -12.00 -12.22 -12.86
C ASP A 62 -12.92 -11.27 -12.10
N MET A 63 -12.96 -9.99 -12.49
CA MET A 63 -13.86 -8.99 -11.91
C MET A 63 -15.32 -9.39 -12.08
N LYS A 64 -15.76 -9.81 -13.28
CA LYS A 64 -17.14 -10.29 -13.51
C LYS A 64 -17.47 -11.50 -12.64
N LYS A 65 -16.60 -12.51 -12.61
CA LYS A 65 -16.79 -13.74 -11.81
C LYS A 65 -16.86 -13.44 -10.31
N LEU A 66 -16.05 -12.50 -9.86
CA LEU A 66 -15.99 -12.11 -8.46
C LEU A 66 -17.02 -11.04 -8.12
N GLY A 67 -17.66 -10.38 -9.11
CA GLY A 67 -18.59 -9.24 -9.05
C GLY A 67 -17.97 -7.89 -8.66
N ILE A 68 -16.68 -7.70 -8.93
CA ILE A 68 -15.95 -6.47 -8.64
C ILE A 68 -16.33 -5.42 -9.69
N ASP A 69 -16.66 -4.21 -9.24
CA ASP A 69 -17.13 -3.13 -10.12
C ASP A 69 -15.98 -2.26 -10.61
N VAL A 70 -15.03 -1.97 -9.73
CA VAL A 70 -13.86 -1.14 -10.08
C VAL A 70 -12.59 -1.79 -9.58
N LEU A 71 -11.60 -1.86 -10.46
CA LEU A 71 -10.24 -2.26 -10.13
C LEU A 71 -9.35 -1.02 -10.22
N PHE A 72 -8.74 -0.63 -9.11
CA PHE A 72 -7.88 0.55 -9.03
C PHE A 72 -6.40 0.15 -8.97
N ILE A 73 -5.62 0.61 -9.94
CA ILE A 73 -4.20 0.30 -10.10
C ILE A 73 -3.41 1.61 -10.05
N GLY A 74 -2.45 1.71 -9.14
CA GLY A 74 -1.61 2.90 -8.99
C GLY A 74 -1.75 3.54 -7.62
N GLU A 75 -1.36 4.80 -7.53
CA GLU A 75 -1.37 5.57 -6.28
C GLU A 75 -2.71 6.30 -6.11
N ALA A 76 -3.25 6.25 -4.90
CA ALA A 76 -4.66 6.57 -4.65
C ALA A 76 -4.90 8.06 -4.39
N GLU A 77 -3.88 8.82 -4.00
CA GLU A 77 -3.97 10.12 -3.37
C GLU A 77 -4.83 11.13 -4.15
N GLU A 78 -4.69 11.19 -5.47
CA GLU A 78 -5.34 12.20 -6.31
C GLU A 78 -6.60 11.68 -7.02
N GLU A 79 -6.56 10.43 -7.50
CA GLU A 79 -7.63 9.85 -8.32
C GLU A 79 -8.70 9.14 -7.51
N ILE A 80 -8.37 8.52 -6.36
CA ILE A 80 -9.37 7.82 -5.56
C ILE A 80 -10.48 8.73 -5.01
N PRO A 81 -10.20 9.98 -4.54
CA PRO A 81 -11.27 10.83 -4.03
C PRO A 81 -12.25 11.23 -5.14
N ARG A 82 -11.75 11.49 -6.35
CA ARG A 82 -12.56 11.78 -7.54
C ARG A 82 -13.42 10.58 -7.93
N LEU A 83 -12.83 9.39 -7.94
CA LEU A 83 -13.55 8.15 -8.21
C LEU A 83 -14.65 7.91 -7.17
N PHE A 84 -14.34 8.02 -5.88
CA PHE A 84 -15.33 7.80 -4.83
C PHE A 84 -16.45 8.83 -4.87
N LYS A 85 -16.13 10.11 -5.12
CA LYS A 85 -17.15 11.13 -5.34
C LYS A 85 -18.10 10.75 -6.47
N LYS A 86 -17.56 10.35 -7.62
CA LYS A 86 -18.37 9.85 -8.75
C LYS A 86 -19.20 8.62 -8.38
N LEU A 87 -18.63 7.65 -7.67
CA LEU A 87 -19.38 6.43 -7.28
C LEU A 87 -20.51 6.72 -6.28
N ILE A 88 -20.37 7.76 -5.47
CA ILE A 88 -21.40 8.22 -4.52
C ILE A 88 -22.49 9.01 -5.25
N GLU A 89 -22.11 9.87 -6.19
CA GLU A 89 -23.03 10.76 -6.92
C GLU A 89 -23.73 10.08 -8.12
N ASP A 90 -23.01 9.23 -8.87
CA ASP A 90 -23.33 8.80 -10.23
C ASP A 90 -23.68 7.30 -10.35
N CYS A 91 -24.06 6.68 -9.23
CA CYS A 91 -24.38 5.26 -9.11
C CYS A 91 -23.29 4.28 -9.61
N ARG A 92 -23.45 3.01 -9.26
CA ARG A 92 -22.52 1.93 -9.61
C ARG A 92 -22.35 1.79 -11.13
N PRO A 93 -21.13 1.59 -11.66
CA PRO A 93 -20.92 1.42 -13.09
C PRO A 93 -21.64 0.17 -13.62
N GLU A 94 -22.24 0.26 -14.81
CA GLU A 94 -22.98 -0.85 -15.44
C GLU A 94 -22.08 -2.07 -15.75
N LYS A 95 -20.79 -1.81 -16.01
CA LYS A 95 -19.80 -2.84 -16.35
C LYS A 95 -18.54 -2.65 -15.51
N PRO A 96 -17.83 -3.74 -15.18
CA PRO A 96 -16.55 -3.64 -14.49
C PRO A 96 -15.56 -2.75 -15.23
N MET A 97 -14.94 -1.83 -14.52
CA MET A 97 -13.95 -0.89 -15.08
C MET A 97 -12.60 -0.96 -14.36
N ILE A 98 -11.52 -0.71 -15.10
CA ILE A 98 -10.17 -0.61 -14.56
C ILE A 98 -9.76 0.86 -14.59
N VAL A 99 -9.36 1.39 -13.44
CA VAL A 99 -8.86 2.75 -13.28
C VAL A 99 -7.36 2.67 -12.98
N THR A 100 -6.55 3.30 -13.82
CA THR A 100 -5.11 3.40 -13.62
C THR A 100 -4.75 4.83 -13.22
N ALA A 101 -4.08 4.97 -12.10
CA ALA A 101 -3.62 6.24 -11.56
C ALA A 101 -2.11 6.42 -11.71
N ASN A 102 -1.69 7.66 -11.90
CA ASN A 102 -0.29 8.04 -11.95
C ASN A 102 0.34 8.02 -10.55
N GLN A 103 1.67 8.11 -10.51
CA GLN A 103 2.40 8.28 -9.24
C GLN A 103 2.12 9.68 -8.69
N SER A 104 1.77 9.79 -7.40
CA SER A 104 1.58 11.10 -6.78
C SER A 104 2.91 11.74 -6.43
N HIS A 105 2.96 13.06 -6.50
CA HIS A 105 4.15 13.84 -6.15
C HIS A 105 4.44 13.89 -4.64
N SER A 106 3.45 13.62 -3.80
CA SER A 106 3.57 13.73 -2.34
C SER A 106 2.98 12.52 -1.61
N ILE A 107 3.47 12.27 -0.39
CA ILE A 107 2.96 11.22 0.49
C ILE A 107 2.21 11.93 1.63
N PRO A 108 0.88 11.79 1.75
CA PRO A 108 0.09 12.56 2.69
C PRO A 108 0.31 12.11 4.14
N ARG A 109 -0.03 12.98 5.09
CA ARG A 109 -0.09 12.67 6.53
C ARG A 109 -1.15 11.62 6.82
N ILE A 110 -0.88 10.75 7.79
CA ILE A 110 -1.89 9.80 8.28
C ILE A 110 -2.92 10.54 9.15
N LYS A 111 -4.16 10.05 9.15
CA LYS A 111 -5.24 10.59 10.00
C LYS A 111 -5.45 9.79 11.30
N GLY A 112 -4.91 8.59 11.37
CA GLY A 112 -5.06 7.69 12.51
C GLY A 112 -3.88 6.74 12.59
N ALA A 113 -3.76 6.06 13.73
CA ALA A 113 -2.65 5.15 13.98
C ALA A 113 -2.62 3.98 13.02
N THR A 114 -1.41 3.49 12.75
CA THR A 114 -1.14 2.39 11.85
C THR A 114 -0.84 1.12 12.63
N ILE A 115 -0.97 -0.02 11.96
CA ILE A 115 -0.64 -1.31 12.55
C ILE A 115 0.86 -1.32 12.86
N CYS A 116 1.20 -1.63 14.12
CA CYS A 116 2.58 -1.69 14.62
C CYS A 116 3.38 -0.38 14.44
N GLY A 117 2.72 0.78 14.39
CA GLY A 117 3.38 2.08 14.24
C GLY A 117 4.14 2.24 12.93
N LEU A 118 3.71 1.56 11.86
CA LEU A 118 4.33 1.62 10.54
C LEU A 118 4.08 2.96 9.85
N ILE A 119 5.13 3.65 9.44
CA ILE A 119 5.07 4.98 8.82
C ILE A 119 5.86 4.96 7.51
N GLU A 120 5.19 5.24 6.40
CA GLU A 120 5.82 5.35 5.09
C GLU A 120 6.61 6.67 5.01
N ILE A 121 7.94 6.57 4.92
CA ILE A 121 8.83 7.75 4.86
C ILE A 121 9.24 8.09 3.43
N SER A 122 9.13 7.17 2.48
CA SER A 122 9.59 7.34 1.11
C SER A 122 8.92 6.33 0.18
N ARG A 123 8.85 6.68 -1.11
CA ARG A 123 8.38 5.80 -2.18
C ARG A 123 9.41 5.76 -3.30
N GLY A 124 9.60 4.58 -3.88
CA GLY A 124 10.64 4.32 -4.86
C GLY A 124 12.02 4.16 -4.21
N CYS A 125 12.92 3.49 -4.92
CA CYS A 125 14.25 3.11 -4.38
C CYS A 125 15.41 3.87 -5.05
N GLY A 126 15.29 4.18 -6.35
CA GLY A 126 16.34 4.89 -7.10
C GLY A 126 17.63 4.09 -7.35
N ARG A 127 17.69 2.79 -7.01
CA ARG A 127 18.87 1.93 -7.23
C ARG A 127 19.05 1.43 -8.66
N GLY A 128 18.01 1.44 -9.49
CA GLY A 128 18.13 1.02 -10.89
C GLY A 128 18.18 -0.50 -11.11
N CYS A 129 17.75 -1.32 -10.15
CA CYS A 129 17.80 -2.78 -10.27
C CYS A 129 16.87 -3.27 -11.40
N ARG A 130 17.40 -4.03 -12.36
CA ARG A 130 16.68 -4.53 -13.55
C ARG A 130 15.48 -5.42 -13.23
N PHE A 131 15.53 -6.11 -12.09
CA PHE A 131 14.51 -7.07 -11.67
C PHE A 131 13.46 -6.47 -10.72
N CYS A 132 13.65 -5.25 -10.24
CA CYS A 132 12.91 -4.73 -9.09
C CYS A 132 11.81 -3.75 -9.54
N ALA A 133 10.54 -4.09 -9.31
CA ALA A 133 9.42 -3.21 -9.61
C ALA A 133 9.49 -1.80 -8.95
N PRO A 134 9.98 -1.65 -7.70
CA PRO A 134 10.27 -0.35 -7.10
C PRO A 134 11.16 0.60 -7.92
N THR A 135 12.00 0.08 -8.81
CA THR A 135 12.81 0.90 -9.73
C THR A 135 11.94 1.69 -10.71
N MET A 136 10.73 1.22 -11.01
CA MET A 136 9.78 1.91 -11.90
C MET A 136 9.11 3.12 -11.22
N ARG A 137 9.34 3.30 -9.92
CA ARG A 137 8.80 4.44 -9.16
C ARG A 137 9.80 5.56 -9.04
N ILE A 138 9.29 6.78 -9.09
CA ILE A 138 10.06 8.00 -8.82
C ILE A 138 10.42 8.00 -7.34
N LEU A 139 11.73 8.03 -7.05
CA LEU A 139 12.23 8.19 -5.69
C LEU A 139 11.80 9.54 -5.14
N ARG A 140 11.05 9.51 -4.03
CA ARG A 140 10.65 10.70 -3.29
C ARG A 140 10.53 10.42 -1.80
N HIS A 141 10.76 11.46 -1.02
CA HIS A 141 10.80 11.39 0.43
C HIS A 141 9.69 12.24 1.02
N LYS A 142 9.02 11.70 2.03
CA LYS A 142 8.06 12.45 2.84
C LYS A 142 8.83 13.50 3.68
N PRO A 143 8.34 14.74 3.81
CA PRO A 143 9.01 15.75 4.63
C PRO A 143 9.15 15.29 6.09
N LEU A 144 10.25 15.67 6.75
CA LEU A 144 10.50 15.28 8.14
C LEU A 144 9.36 15.71 9.07
N GLU A 145 8.82 16.91 8.87
CA GLU A 145 7.70 17.44 9.66
C GLU A 145 6.46 16.54 9.57
N ASP A 146 6.16 16.03 8.39
CA ASP A 146 5.02 15.14 8.16
C ASP A 146 5.26 13.75 8.76
N ILE A 147 6.52 13.28 8.75
CA ILE A 147 6.89 12.02 9.41
C ILE A 147 6.73 12.18 10.93
N LEU A 148 7.22 13.27 11.52
CA LEU A 148 7.08 13.52 12.96
C LEU A 148 5.62 13.69 13.37
N HIS A 149 4.78 14.27 12.50
CA HIS A 149 3.33 14.27 12.69
C HIS A 149 2.77 12.85 12.77
N ASP A 150 3.09 11.99 11.80
CA ASP A 150 2.62 10.60 11.78
C ASP A 150 3.09 9.79 13.00
N VAL A 151 4.29 10.09 13.51
CA VAL A 151 4.81 9.47 14.75
C VAL A 151 3.93 9.87 15.93
N LYS A 152 3.62 11.16 16.07
CA LYS A 152 2.77 11.65 17.16
C LYS A 152 1.39 11.02 17.13
N VAL A 153 0.77 10.93 15.95
CA VAL A 153 -0.54 10.25 15.78
C VAL A 153 -0.50 8.80 16.28
N ASN A 154 0.61 8.08 16.03
CA ASN A 154 0.77 6.71 16.53
C ASN A 154 0.99 6.66 18.05
N VAL A 155 1.81 7.56 18.59
CA VAL A 155 2.09 7.64 20.04
C VAL A 155 0.83 7.99 20.82
N GLU A 156 0.03 8.95 20.35
CA GLU A 156 -1.24 9.36 20.95
C GLU A 156 -2.24 8.20 21.00
N ALA A 157 -2.16 7.26 20.05
CA ALA A 157 -2.95 6.03 20.04
C ALA A 157 -2.31 4.89 20.87
N GLY A 158 -1.26 5.17 21.64
CA GLY A 158 -0.60 4.23 22.54
C GLY A 158 0.49 3.36 21.90
N GLN A 159 0.86 3.59 20.63
CA GLN A 159 1.99 2.88 20.02
C GLN A 159 3.32 3.39 20.60
N LYS A 160 4.14 2.45 21.08
CA LYS A 160 5.47 2.75 21.65
C LYS A 160 6.62 2.36 20.72
N ASN A 161 6.31 1.60 19.67
CA ASN A 161 7.25 1.13 18.68
C ASN A 161 6.89 1.75 17.34
N ILE A 162 7.84 2.44 16.72
CA ILE A 162 7.67 3.08 15.42
C ILE A 162 8.48 2.30 14.39
N CYS A 163 7.86 1.97 13.26
CA CYS A 163 8.49 1.26 12.17
C CYS A 163 8.55 2.17 10.94
N LEU A 164 9.75 2.65 10.61
CA LEU A 164 9.95 3.50 9.43
C LEU A 164 10.02 2.61 8.18
N HIS A 165 9.08 2.80 7.25
CA HIS A 165 8.93 1.97 6.07
C HIS A 165 9.29 2.72 4.78
N ALA A 166 10.11 2.08 3.96
CA ALA A 166 10.41 2.51 2.59
C ALA A 166 11.02 1.34 1.81
N GLU A 167 11.04 1.41 0.47
CA GLU A 167 11.78 0.41 -0.31
C GLU A 167 13.30 0.43 -0.03
N ASP A 168 13.84 1.59 0.38
CA ASP A 168 15.17 1.72 0.97
C ASP A 168 15.22 2.85 2.00
N VAL A 169 15.12 2.52 3.29
CA VAL A 169 15.14 3.51 4.39
C VAL A 169 16.46 4.29 4.45
N LEU A 170 17.58 3.68 4.06
CA LEU A 170 18.91 4.33 4.08
C LEU A 170 19.08 5.33 2.94
N GLN A 171 18.12 5.39 2.01
CA GLN A 171 18.06 6.35 0.92
C GLN A 171 17.42 7.68 1.32
N TYR A 172 16.81 7.79 2.51
CA TYR A 172 16.05 8.97 2.91
C TYR A 172 16.81 10.29 2.74
N GLY A 173 16.19 11.25 2.06
CA GLY A 173 16.76 12.57 1.76
C GLY A 173 17.84 12.58 0.67
N GLY A 174 18.18 11.43 0.11
CA GLY A 174 19.15 11.29 -0.98
C GLY A 174 18.53 11.36 -2.37
N THR A 175 19.34 11.10 -3.38
CA THR A 175 18.91 10.84 -4.76
C THR A 175 19.49 9.52 -5.25
N ALA A 176 19.04 9.04 -6.41
CA ALA A 176 19.60 7.83 -7.04
C ALA A 176 21.14 7.81 -7.04
N PHE A 177 21.77 8.97 -7.21
CA PHE A 177 23.23 9.12 -7.32
C PHE A 177 23.92 9.57 -6.04
N LYS A 178 23.24 10.27 -5.12
CA LYS A 178 23.88 10.89 -3.96
C LYS A 178 23.16 10.55 -2.67
N LYS A 179 23.81 9.76 -1.81
CA LYS A 179 23.31 9.44 -0.46
C LYS A 179 23.41 10.65 0.48
N ARG A 180 22.63 10.63 1.56
CA ARG A 180 22.65 11.63 2.65
C ARG A 180 22.57 10.95 4.02
N PRO A 181 23.66 10.32 4.49
CA PRO A 181 23.67 9.66 5.79
C PRO A 181 23.29 10.60 6.94
N ASP A 182 23.68 11.87 6.84
CA ASP A 182 23.35 12.96 7.77
C ASP A 182 21.83 13.13 7.94
N LEU A 183 21.05 13.07 6.85
CA LEU A 183 19.59 13.17 6.89
C LEU A 183 18.94 11.93 7.46
N VAL A 184 19.53 10.75 7.24
CA VAL A 184 19.08 9.50 7.86
C VAL A 184 19.30 9.57 9.37
N PHE A 185 20.49 9.97 9.83
CA PHE A 185 20.75 10.17 11.27
C PHE A 185 19.79 11.20 11.88
N LYS A 186 19.56 12.32 11.18
CA LYS A 186 18.59 13.34 11.61
C LYS A 186 17.18 12.76 11.72
N LEU A 187 16.75 11.94 10.76
CA LEU A 187 15.45 11.28 10.78
C LEU A 187 15.29 10.40 12.04
N PHE A 188 16.19 9.43 12.24
CA PHE A 188 16.11 8.53 13.39
C PHE A 188 16.21 9.27 14.72
N SER A 189 17.15 10.22 14.85
CA SER A 189 17.33 11.01 16.08
C SER A 189 16.08 11.83 16.40
N SER A 190 15.44 12.42 15.39
CA SER A 190 14.22 13.22 15.57
C SER A 190 13.04 12.35 16.01
N VAL A 191 12.92 11.14 15.46
CA VAL A 191 11.84 10.19 15.82
C VAL A 191 12.03 9.66 17.24
N ILE A 192 13.27 9.28 17.62
CA ILE A 192 13.59 8.77 18.97
C ILE A 192 13.36 9.83 20.04
N SER A 193 13.54 11.12 19.71
CA SER A 193 13.38 12.23 20.66
C SER A 193 11.91 12.58 20.98
N ILE A 194 10.94 11.96 20.29
CA ILE A 194 9.52 12.18 20.59
C ILE A 194 9.13 11.43 21.86
N ASP A 195 8.56 12.13 22.83
CA ASP A 195 8.07 11.53 24.07
C ASP A 195 7.06 10.40 23.79
N GLY A 196 7.16 9.30 24.53
CA GLY A 196 6.36 8.09 24.31
C GLY A 196 6.94 7.06 23.33
N VAL A 197 7.91 7.44 22.47
CA VAL A 197 8.63 6.49 21.61
C VAL A 197 9.65 5.69 22.44
N LYS A 198 9.56 4.36 22.41
CA LYS A 198 10.51 3.46 23.08
C LYS A 198 11.47 2.77 22.13
N PHE A 199 11.00 2.44 20.92
CA PHE A 199 11.80 1.74 19.93
C PHE A 199 11.50 2.25 18.53
N VAL A 200 12.54 2.33 17.70
CA VAL A 200 12.43 2.69 16.29
C VAL A 200 13.08 1.59 15.46
N SER A 201 12.31 1.01 14.55
CA SER A 201 12.75 0.00 13.59
C SER A 201 12.64 0.51 12.16
N ARG A 202 13.18 -0.27 11.22
CA ARG A 202 13.07 -0.04 9.79
C ARG A 202 12.50 -1.27 9.09
N ASN A 203 11.62 -1.08 8.10
CA ASN A 203 11.07 -2.12 7.24
C ASN A 203 11.26 -1.78 5.77
#